data_AF-A0A955JGV2-F1
#
_entry.id   AF-A0A955JGV2-F1
#
_cell.length_a   1.000
_cell.length_b   1.000
_cell.length_c   1.000
_cell.angle_alpha   90.00
_cell.angle_beta   90.00
_cell.angle_gamma   90.00
#
_symmetry.space_group_name_H-M   'P 1'
#
loop_
_entity.id
_entity.type
_entity.pdbx_description
1 polymer ?
#
loop_
_entity_poly.entity_id
_entity_poly.type
_entity_poly.pdbx_seq_one_letter_code
_entity_poly.pdbx_strand_id
1 'polypeptide(L)'
;MTCPKCNGQLVMMDDDPDRASCQDCEATFRRSGTPADTSSPTEKRAGLRKTCPGCGVQVPARDRRCPTCGVSFLAARQAARVAAENNGERRSITTMAINKGVLGGILLLGSGGLGFALSLERGRFRLAPLVLAIIGFYALIKGVITNNMTGKKRQ
;
A
#
# COMPACT_ATOMS: atom_id res chain seq x y z
N MET A 1 51.09 -16.45 24.04
CA MET A 1 49.88 -15.67 24.39
C MET A 1 49.08 -16.51 25.38
N THR A 2 48.55 -15.94 26.46
CA THR A 2 47.76 -16.67 27.46
C THR A 2 46.26 -16.50 27.22
N CYS A 3 45.48 -17.53 27.52
CA CYS A 3 44.02 -17.52 27.35
C CYS A 3 43.36 -16.62 28.40
N PRO A 4 42.50 -15.66 28.04
CA PRO A 4 41.82 -14.80 29.02
C PRO A 4 40.79 -15.53 29.88
N LYS A 5 40.37 -16.76 29.50
CA LYS A 5 39.38 -17.54 30.26
C LYS A 5 39.99 -18.43 31.34
N CYS A 6 41.10 -19.10 31.04
CA CYS A 6 41.70 -20.12 31.92
C CYS A 6 43.19 -19.88 32.20
N ASN A 7 43.76 -18.80 31.66
CA ASN A 7 45.20 -18.49 31.71
C ASN A 7 46.13 -19.54 31.08
N GLY A 8 45.54 -20.55 30.41
CA GLY A 8 46.24 -21.61 29.69
C GLY A 8 47.00 -21.13 28.46
N GLN A 9 47.85 -22.00 27.91
CA GLN A 9 48.70 -21.66 26.76
C GLN A 9 47.89 -21.72 25.45
N LEU A 10 47.98 -20.65 24.64
CA LEU A 10 47.36 -20.61 23.32
C LEU A 10 48.35 -21.16 22.29
N VAL A 11 47.89 -22.11 21.48
CA VAL A 11 48.63 -22.71 20.36
C VAL A 11 48.04 -22.19 19.05
N MET A 12 48.90 -21.73 18.14
CA MET A 12 48.50 -21.30 16.79
C MET A 12 48.26 -22.54 15.93
N MET A 13 47.25 -22.50 15.06
CA MET A 13 46.99 -23.59 14.11
C MET A 13 47.77 -23.33 12.81
N ASP A 14 48.40 -24.37 12.26
CA ASP A 14 49.21 -24.26 11.03
C ASP A 14 48.36 -23.96 9.78
N ASP A 15 47.08 -24.37 9.78
CA ASP A 15 46.17 -24.15 8.65
C ASP A 15 45.57 -22.73 8.59
N ASP A 16 45.62 -21.96 9.69
CA ASP A 16 45.03 -20.61 9.78
C ASP A 16 45.82 -19.75 10.80
N PRO A 17 46.77 -18.90 10.35
CA PRO A 17 47.66 -18.14 11.22
C PRO A 17 46.95 -17.05 12.05
N ASP A 18 45.67 -16.79 11.76
CA ASP A 18 44.84 -15.85 12.51
C ASP A 18 44.02 -16.54 13.61
N ARG A 19 44.11 -17.87 13.74
CA ARG A 19 43.35 -18.64 14.73
C ARG A 19 44.28 -19.28 15.76
N ALA A 20 43.98 -19.04 17.04
CA ALA A 20 44.64 -19.69 18.16
C ALA A 20 43.63 -20.52 18.97
N SER A 21 44.03 -21.72 19.39
CA SER A 21 43.22 -22.59 20.24
C SER A 21 43.88 -22.75 21.61
N CYS A 22 43.08 -22.77 22.67
CA CYS A 22 43.57 -23.09 24.01
C CYS A 22 43.44 -24.60 24.26
N GLN A 23 44.53 -25.27 24.64
CA GLN A 23 44.49 -26.72 24.93
C GLN A 23 43.70 -27.06 26.19
N ASP A 24 43.65 -26.16 27.17
CA ASP A 24 43.04 -26.45 28.47
C ASP A 24 41.52 -26.25 28.48
N CYS A 25 40.98 -25.38 27.63
CA CYS A 25 39.55 -25.04 27.61
C CYS A 25 38.89 -25.13 26.23
N GLU A 26 39.63 -25.62 25.22
CA GLU A 26 39.19 -25.77 23.82
C GLU A 26 38.62 -24.51 23.15
N ALA A 27 38.81 -23.33 23.76
CA ALA A 27 38.33 -22.08 23.21
C ALA A 27 39.22 -21.62 22.05
N THR A 28 38.62 -21.35 20.89
CA THR A 28 39.32 -20.77 19.74
C THR A 28 39.14 -19.26 19.68
N PHE A 29 40.24 -18.52 19.50
CA PHE A 29 40.29 -17.07 19.41
C PHE A 29 40.81 -16.67 18.02
N ARG A 30 40.31 -15.56 17.47
CA ARG A 30 40.83 -14.95 16.24
C ARG A 30 41.61 -13.68 16.56
N ARG A 31 42.70 -13.47 15.83
CA ARG A 31 43.62 -12.32 16.00
C ARG A 31 43.03 -10.99 15.51
N SER A 32 41.97 -11.03 14.68
CA SER A 32 41.26 -9.84 14.20
C SER A 32 40.53 -9.15 15.34
N GLY A 33 40.90 -7.90 15.63
CA GLY A 33 40.29 -7.02 16.64
C GLY A 33 38.85 -6.59 16.32
N THR A 34 37.98 -7.54 16.04
CA THR A 34 36.53 -7.39 16.09
C THR A 34 35.98 -8.60 16.86
N PRO A 35 35.26 -8.39 17.98
CA PRO A 35 34.70 -9.50 18.73
C PRO A 35 33.81 -10.29 17.77
N ALA A 36 34.12 -11.58 17.64
CA ALA A 36 33.23 -12.55 17.04
C ALA A 36 32.03 -12.68 17.96
N ASP A 37 31.12 -11.72 17.85
CA ASP A 37 29.79 -11.76 18.46
C ASP A 37 29.11 -13.01 17.95
N THR A 38 29.10 -14.01 18.82
CA THR A 38 28.18 -15.13 18.79
C THR A 38 26.80 -14.56 19.10
N SER A 39 26.22 -13.86 18.14
CA SER A 39 24.79 -13.56 18.14
C SER A 39 24.23 -13.98 16.78
N SER A 40 23.51 -15.09 16.85
CA SER A 40 22.53 -15.54 15.88
C SER A 40 21.84 -14.36 15.18
N PRO A 41 21.61 -14.40 13.85
CA PRO A 41 20.98 -13.29 13.10
C PRO A 41 19.49 -13.06 13.43
N THR A 42 19.00 -13.50 14.60
CA THR A 42 17.59 -13.40 15.01
C THR A 42 17.25 -12.23 15.92
N GLU A 43 18.21 -11.58 16.57
CA GLU A 43 17.88 -10.64 17.66
C GLU A 43 17.64 -9.19 17.20
N LYS A 44 18.33 -8.71 16.15
CA LYS A 44 18.15 -7.34 15.62
C LYS A 44 16.86 -7.10 14.83
N ARG A 45 15.90 -8.03 14.84
CA ARG A 45 14.53 -7.87 14.28
C ARG A 45 13.42 -8.08 15.33
N ALA A 46 13.73 -7.88 16.61
CA ALA A 46 12.82 -8.08 17.75
C ALA A 46 11.78 -6.95 17.98
N GLY A 47 11.50 -6.09 17.00
CA GLY A 47 10.63 -4.91 17.19
C GLY A 47 9.21 -5.01 16.63
N LEU A 48 8.95 -5.87 15.64
CA LEU A 48 7.65 -5.89 14.97
C LEU A 48 6.68 -6.84 15.70
N ARG A 49 5.90 -6.30 16.64
CA ARG A 49 4.73 -6.95 17.24
C ARG A 49 3.48 -6.54 16.46
N LYS A 50 2.53 -7.45 16.32
CA LYS A 50 1.22 -7.19 15.72
C LYS A 50 0.12 -7.62 16.69
N THR A 51 -1.00 -6.92 16.65
CA THR A 51 -2.16 -7.23 17.48
C THR A 51 -3.00 -8.32 16.82
N CYS A 52 -3.38 -9.33 17.58
CA CYS A 52 -4.30 -10.36 17.13
C CYS A 52 -5.70 -9.78 16.87
N PRO A 53 -6.30 -9.92 15.67
CA PRO A 53 -7.64 -9.40 15.39
C PRO A 53 -8.75 -10.19 16.10
N GLY A 54 -8.47 -11.42 16.56
CA GLY A 54 -9.46 -12.25 17.25
C GLY A 54 -9.51 -12.06 18.76
N CYS A 55 -8.38 -11.77 19.41
CA CYS A 55 -8.30 -11.69 20.88
C CYS A 55 -7.54 -10.46 21.41
N GLY A 56 -6.99 -9.60 20.56
CA GLY A 56 -6.28 -8.38 20.98
C GLY A 56 -4.88 -8.57 21.56
N VAL A 57 -4.40 -9.81 21.73
CA VAL A 57 -3.06 -10.09 22.26
C VAL A 57 -1.96 -9.67 21.27
N GLN A 58 -0.87 -9.09 21.79
CA GLN A 58 0.31 -8.77 20.99
C GLN A 58 1.13 -10.03 20.73
N VAL A 59 1.32 -10.36 19.45
CA VAL A 59 2.10 -11.50 19.00
C VAL A 59 3.22 -11.05 18.06
N PRO A 60 4.34 -11.78 17.97
CA PRO A 60 5.40 -11.44 17.05
C PRO A 60 4.91 -11.50 15.59
N ALA A 61 5.35 -10.56 14.76
CA ALA A 61 4.82 -10.41 13.39
C ALA A 61 5.05 -11.66 12.50
N ARG A 62 6.01 -12.51 12.86
CA ARG A 62 6.38 -13.74 12.14
C ARG A 62 5.35 -14.86 12.30
N ASP A 63 4.57 -14.86 13.38
CA ASP A 63 3.65 -15.96 13.66
C ASP A 63 2.47 -15.95 12.67
N ARG A 64 2.19 -17.10 12.07
CA ARG A 64 1.08 -17.24 11.10
C ARG A 64 -0.26 -17.41 11.79
N ARG A 65 -0.28 -17.82 13.06
CA ARG A 65 -1.46 -18.04 13.88
C ARG A 65 -1.27 -17.47 15.28
N CYS A 66 -2.34 -17.02 15.92
CA CYS A 66 -2.29 -16.61 17.31
C CYS A 66 -2.20 -17.84 18.22
N PRO A 67 -1.22 -17.94 19.14
CA PRO A 67 -1.12 -19.06 20.07
C PRO A 67 -2.25 -19.07 21.11
N THR A 68 -2.88 -17.93 21.37
CA THR A 68 -3.93 -17.80 22.39
C THR A 68 -5.32 -18.20 21.87
N CYS A 69 -5.67 -17.81 20.64
CA CYS A 69 -7.01 -18.05 20.07
C CYS A 69 -7.01 -18.84 18.76
N GLY A 70 -5.85 -19.21 18.22
CA GLY A 70 -5.73 -20.02 17.01
C GLY A 70 -5.99 -19.28 15.68
N VAL A 71 -6.44 -18.01 15.71
CA VAL A 71 -6.78 -17.28 14.48
C VAL A 71 -5.57 -17.11 13.56
N SER A 72 -5.77 -17.33 12.26
CA SER A 72 -4.70 -17.19 11.27
C SER A 72 -4.59 -15.76 10.74
N PHE A 73 -3.37 -15.22 10.74
CA PHE A 73 -3.09 -13.87 10.25
C PHE A 73 -3.10 -13.76 8.72
N LEU A 74 -2.91 -14.88 8.03
CA LEU A 74 -2.96 -14.93 6.56
C LEU A 74 -4.41 -14.79 6.05
N ALA A 75 -5.36 -15.51 6.65
CA ALA A 75 -6.76 -15.39 6.29
C ALA A 75 -7.30 -13.99 6.57
N ALA A 76 -6.94 -13.39 7.72
CA ALA A 76 -7.32 -12.02 8.04
C ALA A 76 -6.79 -10.99 7.03
N ARG A 77 -5.55 -11.14 6.54
CA ARG A 77 -4.98 -10.26 5.51
C ARG A 77 -5.63 -10.44 4.15
N GLN A 78 -5.96 -11.67 3.76
CA GLN A 78 -6.66 -11.94 2.51
C GLN A 78 -8.08 -11.37 2.56
N ALA A 79 -8.81 -11.58 3.66
CA ALA A 79 -10.12 -10.97 3.88
C ALA A 79 -10.06 -9.44 3.84
N ALA A 80 -9.03 -8.82 4.44
CA ALA A 80 -8.83 -7.37 4.36
C ALA A 80 -8.52 -6.88 2.94
N ARG A 81 -7.76 -7.64 2.14
CA ARG A 81 -7.49 -7.31 0.72
C ARG A 81 -8.75 -7.42 -0.13
N VAL A 82 -9.49 -8.52 0.02
CA VAL A 82 -10.77 -8.73 -0.69
C VAL A 82 -11.79 -7.67 -0.27
N ALA A 83 -11.83 -7.29 1.01
CA ALA A 83 -12.67 -6.19 1.49
C ALA A 83 -12.22 -4.82 0.96
N ALA A 84 -10.92 -4.58 0.79
CA ALA A 84 -10.39 -3.35 0.21
C ALA A 84 -10.71 -3.24 -1.29
N GLU A 85 -10.60 -4.36 -2.03
CA GLU A 85 -10.94 -4.45 -3.44
C GLU A 85 -12.44 -4.24 -3.69
N ASN A 86 -13.29 -4.93 -2.93
CA ASN A 86 -14.76 -4.75 -3.00
C ASN A 86 -15.21 -3.35 -2.58
N ASN A 87 -14.49 -2.66 -1.70
CA ASN A 87 -14.76 -1.25 -1.35
C ASN A 87 -14.20 -0.24 -2.38
N GLY A 88 -13.23 -0.64 -3.21
CA GLY A 88 -12.72 0.17 -4.30
C GLY A 88 -13.75 0.37 -5.41
N GLU A 89 -14.55 -0.66 -5.69
CA GLU A 89 -15.57 -0.63 -6.75
C GLU A 89 -16.78 0.25 -6.37
N ARG A 90 -17.18 0.28 -5.09
CA ARG A 90 -18.26 1.17 -4.62
C ARG A 90 -17.87 2.65 -4.49
N ARG A 91 -16.57 2.98 -4.51
CA ARG A 91 -16.12 4.38 -4.41
C ARG A 91 -15.96 5.07 -5.77
N SER A 92 -16.07 4.36 -6.89
CA SER A 92 -15.90 4.98 -8.22
C SER A 92 -17.13 5.72 -8.74
N ILE A 93 -18.31 5.52 -8.15
CA ILE A 93 -19.54 6.19 -8.60
C ILE A 93 -19.68 7.61 -8.01
N THR A 94 -19.10 7.90 -6.84
CA THR A 94 -19.32 9.18 -6.14
C THR A 94 -18.14 10.15 -6.13
N THR A 95 -16.98 9.77 -6.67
CA THR A 95 -15.84 10.70 -6.82
C THR A 95 -15.22 10.60 -8.20
N MET A 96 -16.05 10.67 -9.25
CA MET A 96 -15.53 11.27 -10.47
C MET A 96 -15.33 12.75 -10.15
N ALA A 97 -14.08 13.19 -10.24
CA ALA A 97 -13.73 14.60 -10.36
C ALA A 97 -14.35 15.11 -11.68
N ILE A 98 -15.65 15.37 -11.65
CA ILE A 98 -16.37 15.97 -12.76
C ILE A 98 -15.86 17.40 -12.80
N ASN A 99 -14.94 17.67 -13.74
CA ASN A 99 -14.47 19.01 -14.03
C ASN A 99 -15.69 19.94 -14.14
N LYS A 100 -15.65 21.12 -13.52
CA LYS A 100 -16.79 22.05 -13.41
C LYS A 100 -17.54 22.27 -14.73
N GLY A 101 -16.86 22.14 -15.88
CA GLY A 101 -17.47 22.21 -17.21
C GLY A 101 -18.39 21.05 -17.59
N VAL A 102 -18.07 19.80 -17.20
CA VAL A 102 -18.90 18.62 -17.50
C VAL A 102 -20.17 18.64 -16.66
N LEU A 103 -20.08 19.07 -15.40
CA LEU A 103 -21.25 19.22 -14.53
C LEU A 103 -22.22 20.27 -15.10
N GLY A 104 -21.69 21.40 -15.58
CA GLY A 104 -22.50 22.43 -16.25
C GLY A 104 -23.18 21.92 -17.53
N GLY A 105 -22.49 21.09 -18.33
CA GLY A 105 -23.05 20.49 -19.54
C GLY A 105 -24.22 19.53 -19.27
N ILE A 106 -24.08 18.65 -18.27
CA ILE A 106 -25.14 17.71 -17.89
C ILE A 106 -26.36 18.44 -17.33
N LEU A 107 -26.14 19.48 -16.51
CA LEU A 107 -27.22 20.27 -15.91
C LEU A 107 -28.02 21.02 -16.98
N LEU A 108 -27.33 21.61 -17.97
CA LEU A 108 -27.97 22.28 -19.11
C LEU A 108 -28.75 21.31 -20.00
N LEU A 109 -28.20 20.13 -20.30
CA LEU A 109 -28.89 19.09 -21.08
C LEU A 109 -30.13 18.56 -20.35
N GLY A 110 -30.04 18.35 -19.03
CA GLY A 110 -31.18 17.94 -18.21
C GLY A 110 -32.28 18.98 -18.20
N SER A 111 -31.97 20.25 -17.92
CA SER A 111 -32.96 21.33 -17.91
C SER A 111 -33.54 21.61 -19.30
N GLY A 112 -32.71 21.54 -20.34
CA GLY A 112 -33.11 21.77 -21.73
C GLY A 112 -33.98 20.63 -22.26
N GLY A 113 -33.62 19.38 -21.98
CA GLY A 113 -34.39 18.20 -22.37
C GLY A 113 -35.75 18.14 -21.69
N LEU A 114 -35.80 18.45 -20.38
CA LEU A 114 -37.07 18.50 -19.65
C LEU A 114 -37.99 19.62 -20.17
N GLY A 115 -37.42 20.80 -20.44
CA GLY A 115 -38.16 21.90 -21.06
C GLY A 115 -38.66 21.56 -22.46
N PHE A 116 -37.87 20.83 -23.25
CA PHE A 116 -38.25 20.39 -24.59
C PHE A 116 -39.39 19.36 -24.54
N ALA A 117 -39.31 18.36 -23.65
CA ALA A 117 -40.36 17.36 -23.46
C ALA A 117 -41.71 18.02 -23.08
N LEU A 118 -41.70 18.94 -22.11
CA LEU A 118 -42.89 19.70 -21.71
C LEU A 118 -43.40 20.64 -22.82
N SER A 119 -42.53 21.05 -23.75
CA SER A 119 -42.91 21.90 -24.88
C SER A 119 -43.59 21.11 -26.00
N LEU A 120 -43.22 19.83 -26.19
CA LEU A 120 -43.88 18.93 -27.14
C LEU A 120 -45.34 18.65 -26.73
N GLU A 121 -45.58 18.41 -25.44
CA GLU A 121 -46.93 18.16 -24.90
C GLU A 121 -47.88 19.35 -25.08
N ARG A 122 -47.36 20.58 -25.17
CA ARG A 122 -48.16 21.81 -25.34
C ARG A 122 -48.31 22.27 -26.79
N GLY A 123 -47.77 21.54 -27.76
CA GLY A 123 -47.90 21.84 -29.20
C GLY A 123 -47.32 23.20 -29.63
N ARG A 124 -46.55 23.87 -28.77
CA ARG A 124 -45.90 25.16 -29.07
C ARG A 124 -44.42 24.92 -29.30
N PHE A 125 -44.07 24.64 -30.55
CA PHE A 125 -42.68 24.64 -31.00
C PHE A 125 -42.15 26.08 -30.96
N ARG A 126 -41.46 26.43 -29.87
CA ARG A 126 -40.62 27.63 -29.84
C ARG A 126 -39.24 27.25 -30.36
N LEU A 127 -38.67 28.08 -31.24
CA LEU A 127 -37.33 27.88 -31.79
C LEU A 127 -36.23 27.93 -30.69
N ALA A 128 -36.51 28.66 -29.61
CA ALA A 128 -35.59 28.93 -28.50
C ALA A 128 -34.98 27.69 -27.81
N PRO A 129 -35.76 26.66 -27.39
CA PRO A 129 -35.21 25.45 -26.78
C PRO A 129 -34.27 24.66 -27.71
N LEU A 130 -34.52 24.67 -29.01
CA LEU A 130 -33.68 23.96 -30.00
C LEU A 130 -32.32 24.65 -30.15
N VAL A 131 -32.30 25.97 -30.21
CA VAL A 131 -31.07 26.77 -30.25
C VAL A 131 -30.23 26.57 -28.97
N LEU A 132 -30.88 26.56 -27.79
CA LEU A 132 -30.19 26.30 -26.51
C LEU A 132 -29.61 24.89 -26.43
N ALA A 133 -30.32 23.88 -26.94
CA ALA A 133 -29.83 22.50 -26.99
C ALA A 133 -28.57 22.37 -27.88
N ILE A 134 -28.57 23.01 -29.05
CA ILE A 134 -27.41 23.02 -29.96
C ILE A 134 -26.19 23.70 -29.30
N ILE A 135 -26.40 24.86 -28.66
CA ILE A 135 -25.32 25.57 -27.95
C ILE A 135 -24.75 24.71 -26.82
N GLY A 136 -25.63 24.07 -26.03
CA GLY A 136 -25.22 23.17 -24.95
C GLY A 136 -24.42 21.96 -25.46
N PHE A 137 -24.87 21.35 -26.56
CA PHE A 137 -24.18 20.21 -27.18
C PHE A 137 -22.79 20.60 -27.71
N TYR A 138 -22.68 21.76 -28.36
CA TYR A 138 -21.39 22.28 -28.85
C TYR A 138 -20.40 22.55 -27.71
N ALA A 139 -20.87 23.14 -26.60
CA ALA A 139 -20.04 23.38 -25.42
C ALA A 139 -19.54 22.07 -24.79
N LEU A 140 -20.38 21.03 -24.77
CA LEU A 140 -20.01 19.70 -24.26
C LEU A 140 -18.94 19.05 -25.15
N ILE A 141 -19.14 19.02 -26.47
CA ILE A 141 -18.16 18.48 -27.42
C ILE A 141 -16.82 19.20 -27.26
N LYS A 142 -16.83 20.53 -27.24
CA LYS A 142 -15.60 21.33 -27.09
C LYS A 142 -14.90 21.03 -25.76
N GLY A 143 -15.65 20.87 -24.67
CA GLY A 143 -15.12 20.54 -23.34
C GLY A 143 -14.54 19.12 -23.24
N VAL A 144 -15.11 18.14 -23.95
CA VAL A 144 -14.58 16.77 -24.04
C VAL A 144 -13.28 16.74 -24.85
N ILE A 145 -13.25 17.42 -26.00
CA ILE A 145 -12.06 17.47 -26.86
C ILE A 145 -10.89 18.17 -26.14
N THR A 146 -11.17 19.27 -25.43
CA THR A 146 -10.12 20.03 -24.73
C THR A 146 -9.62 19.39 -23.43
N ASN A 147 -10.44 18.63 -22.71
CA ASN A 147 -9.99 17.96 -21.47
C ASN A 147 -9.11 16.72 -21.70
N ASN A 148 -9.00 16.20 -22.92
CA ASN A 148 -8.21 14.99 -23.19
C ASN A 148 -6.70 15.26 -23.40
N MET A 149 -6.22 16.51 -23.31
CA MET A 149 -4.81 16.86 -23.58
C MET A 149 -4.02 17.32 -22.34
N THR A 150 -4.66 17.52 -21.19
CA THR A 150 -4.01 18.08 -19.99
C THR A 150 -3.71 17.02 -18.93
N GLY A 151 -3.44 15.79 -19.36
CA GLY A 151 -2.76 14.76 -18.56
C GLY A 151 -1.30 15.14 -18.36
N LYS A 152 -1.07 16.20 -17.58
CA LYS A 152 0.25 16.69 -17.16
C LYS A 152 0.91 15.55 -16.38
N LYS A 153 1.76 14.77 -17.06
CA LYS A 153 2.73 13.88 -16.43
C LYS A 153 3.58 14.75 -15.50
N ARG A 154 3.27 14.73 -14.21
CA ARG A 154 4.26 15.04 -13.18
C ARG A 154 5.14 13.80 -13.08
N GLN A 155 6.21 13.79 -13.86
CA GLN A 155 7.45 13.10 -13.50
C GLN A 155 8.46 14.18 -13.13
#